data_AF-A0A1H7V360-F1
#
_entry.id   AF-A0A1H7V360-F1
#
_cell.length_a   1.000
_cell.length_b   1.000
_cell.length_c   1.000
_cell.angle_alpha   90.00
_cell.angle_beta   90.00
_cell.angle_gamma   90.00
#
_symmetry.space_group_name_H-M   'P 1'
#
loop_
_entity.id
_entity.type
_entity.pdbx_description
1 polymer ?
#
loop_
_entity_poly.entity_id
_entity_poly.type
_entity_poly.pdbx_seq_one_letter_code
_entity_poly.pdbx_strand_id
1 'polypeptide(L)'
;MNTFHMFLQMAGRHVIVVGGGEQTAPAMTREATAGVNVMDRPALCNALAPPGVNRDPAMAEIPTRGMASGLARRIRTAMGTLPKLGLSDLAVLADRLHLEVTRCPSWRDGRCFRNQVVNNTPAAGGTDPVQGSIALVGAGPGAADLLTLRALRLLQEADVIYHDRLVEPAVLELARREAERVFVGKEVGACTWPQDRINAVILAAARQGRRVVRLKSGDPGIFGRATEELDAARAAGITVEIVPGVTAASAAAASLGRGLTERGATDRLLLATATCRPGDPDPDWATMLKPGTTLAIYMGVRKAPEFTRQLRNAGVPMGLEVEIVSHASTARETITRCTLSALAQAMGDGRIDNPAIIFIRWAKRENMLPQAVIRTALRAVD
;
A
#
# COMPACT_ATOMS: atom_id res chain seq x y z
N MET A 1 -31.26 21.70 30.71
CA MET A 1 -30.05 21.28 29.96
C MET A 1 -28.85 21.69 30.79
N ASN A 2 -28.07 20.75 31.30
CA ASN A 2 -26.90 21.08 32.12
C ASN A 2 -25.80 21.65 31.23
N THR A 3 -25.34 22.86 31.55
CA THR A 3 -24.15 23.47 30.95
C THR A 3 -22.93 22.75 31.53
N PHE A 4 -22.07 22.21 30.68
CA PHE A 4 -20.81 21.60 31.11
C PHE A 4 -19.66 22.50 30.69
N HIS A 5 -18.86 22.93 31.68
CA HIS A 5 -17.63 23.67 31.45
C HIS A 5 -16.46 22.70 31.46
N MET A 6 -15.77 22.58 30.33
CA MET A 6 -14.53 21.81 30.23
C MET A 6 -13.36 22.76 30.02
N PHE A 7 -12.41 22.73 30.95
CA PHE A 7 -11.19 23.53 30.85
C PHE A 7 -10.11 22.67 30.18
N LEU A 8 -9.66 23.09 29.00
CA LEU A 8 -8.54 22.45 28.30
C LEU A 8 -7.31 23.36 28.38
N GLN A 9 -6.21 22.82 28.87
CA GLN A 9 -4.93 23.53 28.92
C GLN A 9 -4.12 23.18 27.66
N MET A 10 -3.92 24.15 26.77
CA MET A 10 -3.10 24.00 25.57
C MET A 10 -1.85 24.87 25.70
N ALA A 11 -0.65 24.27 25.68
CA ALA A 11 0.66 24.93 25.56
C ALA A 11 0.74 26.37 26.15
N GLY A 12 0.51 26.51 27.46
CA GLY A 12 0.63 27.80 28.17
C GLY A 12 -0.55 28.77 28.04
N ARG A 13 -1.67 28.37 27.43
CA ARG A 13 -2.93 29.14 27.37
C ARG A 13 -4.09 28.31 27.92
N HIS A 14 -4.95 28.96 28.71
CA HIS A 14 -6.21 28.37 29.17
C HIS A 14 -7.27 28.57 28.07
N VAL A 15 -7.89 27.47 27.61
CA VAL A 15 -9.03 27.51 26.69
C VAL A 15 -10.26 26.97 27.40
N ILE A 16 -11.35 27.74 27.38
CA ILE A 16 -12.64 27.35 27.93
C ILE A 16 -13.48 26.79 26.78
N VAL A 17 -13.85 25.50 26.89
CA VAL A 17 -14.78 24.87 25.96
C VAL A 17 -16.17 24.86 26.59
N VAL A 18 -17.12 25.54 25.94
CA VAL A 18 -18.50 25.65 26.42
C VAL A 18 -19.38 24.66 25.64
N GLY A 19 -19.92 23.66 26.34
CA GLY A 19 -20.89 22.71 25.81
C GLY A 19 -22.26 22.89 26.46
N GLY A 20 -23.28 23.23 25.65
CA GLY A 20 -24.69 23.33 26.05
C GLY A 20 -25.23 24.76 26.19
N GLY A 21 -26.46 24.99 25.66
CA GLY A 21 -27.34 26.13 25.94
C GLY A 21 -26.97 27.49 25.31
N GLU A 22 -27.86 28.03 24.47
CA GLU A 22 -27.69 29.23 23.62
C GLU A 22 -27.43 30.55 24.36
N GLN A 23 -27.69 30.61 25.68
CA GLN A 23 -27.75 31.88 26.42
C GLN A 23 -26.47 32.25 27.21
N THR A 24 -25.57 31.29 27.51
CA THR A 24 -24.38 31.56 28.36
C THR A 24 -23.11 31.89 27.55
N ALA A 25 -23.06 31.56 26.27
CA ALA A 25 -21.87 31.73 25.44
C ALA A 25 -21.46 33.20 25.20
N PRO A 26 -22.35 34.13 24.79
CA PRO A 26 -21.93 35.50 24.42
C PRO A 26 -21.43 36.34 25.60
N ALA A 27 -21.95 36.09 26.81
CA ALA A 27 -21.52 36.76 28.03
C ALA A 27 -20.09 36.35 28.42
N MET A 28 -19.78 35.05 28.36
CA MET A 28 -18.43 34.54 28.67
C MET A 28 -17.38 35.00 27.66
N THR A 29 -17.70 35.10 26.38
CA THR A 29 -16.74 35.54 25.34
C THR A 29 -16.32 37.01 25.50
N ARG A 30 -17.17 37.85 26.12
CA ARG A 30 -16.89 39.28 26.36
C ARG A 30 -16.07 39.54 27.63
N GLU A 31 -16.21 38.70 28.65
CA GLU A 31 -15.52 38.86 29.95
C GLU A 31 -14.25 38.02 30.10
N ALA A 32 -14.06 36.98 29.28
CA ALA A 32 -12.90 36.10 29.39
C ALA A 32 -11.63 36.71 28.76
N THR A 33 -10.56 36.79 29.55
CA THR A 33 -9.17 36.98 29.07
C THR A 33 -8.57 35.71 28.47
N ALA A 34 -9.24 34.57 28.65
CA ALA A 34 -8.90 33.26 28.10
C ALA A 34 -9.58 33.01 26.74
N GLY A 35 -9.01 32.12 25.92
CA GLY A 35 -9.64 31.69 24.66
C GLY A 35 -10.92 30.89 24.92
N VAL A 36 -12.01 31.20 24.25
CA VAL A 36 -13.33 30.58 24.38
C VAL A 36 -13.71 29.95 23.05
N ASN A 37 -13.94 28.64 23.08
CA ASN A 37 -14.44 27.85 21.96
C ASN A 37 -15.85 27.32 22.29
N VAL A 38 -16.84 27.74 21.51
CA VAL A 38 -18.24 27.31 21.62
C VAL A 38 -18.51 26.22 20.59
N MET A 39 -18.83 25.03 21.06
CA MET A 39 -19.09 23.88 20.18
C MET A 39 -20.25 24.19 19.22
N ASP A 40 -20.10 23.80 17.95
CA ASP A 40 -21.08 23.94 16.86
C ASP A 40 -21.52 25.38 16.49
N ARG A 41 -20.95 26.42 17.10
CA ARG A 41 -21.26 27.84 16.81
C ARG A 41 -19.98 28.66 16.65
N PRO A 42 -19.25 28.54 15.52
CA PRO A 42 -17.96 29.22 15.28
C PRO A 42 -18.02 30.74 15.42
N ALA A 43 -19.18 31.34 15.13
CA ALA A 43 -19.41 32.79 15.22
C ALA A 43 -19.38 33.32 16.68
N LEU A 44 -19.48 32.44 17.67
CA LEU A 44 -19.47 32.79 19.10
C LEU A 44 -18.11 32.53 19.76
N CYS A 45 -17.13 32.00 19.02
CA CYS A 45 -15.78 31.72 19.52
C CYS A 45 -14.87 32.95 19.37
N ASN A 46 -14.05 33.25 20.38
CA ASN A 46 -12.90 34.17 20.24
C ASN A 46 -11.56 33.41 20.07
N ALA A 47 -11.57 32.10 20.30
CA ALA A 47 -10.50 31.17 19.95
C ALA A 47 -11.13 29.87 19.43
N LEU A 48 -10.77 29.46 18.22
CA LEU A 48 -11.17 28.15 17.69
C LEU A 48 -10.15 27.11 18.14
N ALA A 49 -10.60 25.92 18.55
CA ALA A 49 -9.72 24.77 18.71
C ALA A 49 -9.66 24.03 17.36
N PRO A 50 -8.68 24.30 16.48
CA PRO A 50 -8.61 23.66 15.18
C PRO A 50 -8.35 22.16 15.36
N PRO A 51 -8.84 21.34 14.42
CA PRO A 51 -8.44 19.96 14.40
C PRO A 51 -6.93 19.84 14.19
N GLY A 52 -6.22 19.34 15.20
CA GLY A 52 -4.78 19.08 15.11
C GLY A 52 -4.45 17.62 14.84
N VAL A 53 -3.22 17.39 14.38
CA VAL A 53 -2.53 16.10 14.43
C VAL A 53 -1.42 16.25 15.48
N ASN A 54 -1.55 15.51 16.57
CA ASN A 54 -0.56 15.50 17.65
C ASN A 54 0.50 14.43 17.36
N ARG A 55 1.77 14.85 17.28
CA ARG A 55 2.95 13.99 17.18
C ARG A 55 4.03 14.50 18.13
N ASP A 56 3.68 14.54 19.42
CA ASP A 56 4.52 14.99 20.54
C ASP A 56 6.02 14.75 20.30
N PRO A 57 6.89 15.79 20.28
CA PRO A 57 6.61 17.19 20.64
C PRO A 57 6.16 18.08 19.48
N ALA A 58 6.00 17.53 18.27
CA ALA A 58 5.52 18.28 17.11
C ALA A 58 3.99 18.25 17.02
N MET A 59 3.34 19.42 17.04
CA MET A 59 1.90 19.56 16.80
C MET A 59 1.65 20.33 15.51
N ALA A 60 0.75 19.81 14.67
CA ALA A 60 0.28 20.51 13.48
C ALA A 60 -1.21 20.81 13.61
N GLU A 61 -1.59 22.08 13.55
CA GLU A 61 -2.98 22.54 13.59
C GLU A 61 -3.52 22.82 12.19
N ILE A 62 -4.77 22.45 11.92
CA ILE A 62 -5.45 22.71 10.63
C ILE A 62 -6.54 23.77 10.83
N PRO A 63 -6.23 25.07 10.66
CA PRO A 63 -7.22 26.13 10.81
C PRO A 63 -8.15 26.18 9.59
N THR A 64 -9.45 25.94 9.79
CA THR A 64 -10.47 26.07 8.73
C THR A 64 -11.45 27.23 8.94
N ARG A 65 -11.16 28.14 9.88
CA ARG A 65 -12.03 29.28 10.28
C ARG A 65 -13.52 28.91 10.42
N GLY A 66 -13.81 27.69 10.86
CA GLY A 66 -15.19 27.19 11.04
C GLY A 66 -15.98 26.92 9.75
N MET A 67 -15.43 27.13 8.56
CA MET A 67 -16.19 27.08 7.30
C MET A 67 -16.30 25.69 6.65
N ALA A 68 -15.59 24.68 7.14
CA ALA A 68 -15.67 23.32 6.59
C ALA A 68 -15.12 22.26 7.57
N SER A 69 -15.86 21.96 8.64
CA SER A 69 -15.46 20.93 9.63
C SER A 69 -15.21 19.55 8.99
N GLY A 70 -15.98 19.20 7.96
CA GLY A 70 -15.77 17.98 7.16
C GLY A 70 -14.45 17.97 6.38
N LEU A 71 -14.04 19.10 5.80
CA LEU A 71 -12.76 19.25 5.10
C LEU A 71 -11.60 19.19 6.09
N ALA A 72 -11.72 19.87 7.23
CA ALA A 72 -10.73 19.86 8.29
C ALA A 72 -10.48 18.43 8.81
N ARG A 73 -11.55 17.64 8.97
CA ARG A 73 -11.46 16.22 9.34
C ARG A 73 -10.78 15.39 8.24
N ARG A 74 -11.11 15.60 6.97
CA ARG A 74 -10.45 14.90 5.84
C ARG A 74 -8.97 15.22 5.75
N ILE A 75 -8.58 16.49 5.92
CA ILE A 75 -7.17 16.91 5.98
C ILE A 75 -6.48 16.29 7.19
N ARG A 76 -7.11 16.28 8.37
CA ARG A 76 -6.57 15.62 9.56
C ARG A 76 -6.38 14.13 9.32
N THR A 77 -7.35 13.44 8.73
CA THR A 77 -7.25 12.02 8.40
C THR A 77 -6.12 11.78 7.40
N ALA A 78 -6.03 12.58 6.33
CA ALA A 78 -4.95 12.48 5.34
C ALA A 78 -3.56 12.75 5.94
N MET A 79 -3.44 13.71 6.86
CA MET A 79 -2.20 13.96 7.62
C MET A 79 -1.93 12.90 8.68
N GLY A 80 -2.97 12.26 9.21
CA GLY A 80 -2.88 11.16 10.17
C GLY A 80 -2.47 9.84 9.53
N THR A 81 -2.84 9.62 8.27
CA THR A 81 -2.42 8.45 7.47
C THR A 81 -1.01 8.61 6.94
N LEU A 82 -0.42 9.81 6.88
CA LEU A 82 1.02 9.91 6.71
C LEU A 82 1.69 9.12 7.85
N PRO A 83 2.64 8.22 7.58
CA PRO A 83 3.28 7.43 8.62
C PRO A 83 3.81 8.35 9.71
N LYS A 84 3.87 7.85 10.95
CA LYS A 84 4.68 8.45 12.00
C LYS A 84 6.11 8.46 11.47
N LEU A 85 6.51 9.52 10.75
CA LEU A 85 7.90 9.95 10.77
C LEU A 85 8.24 9.99 12.26
N GLY A 86 9.39 9.46 12.65
CA GLY A 86 9.84 9.49 14.05
C GLY A 86 10.05 10.90 14.59
N LEU A 87 9.34 11.92 14.10
CA LEU A 87 9.35 13.34 14.47
C LEU A 87 9.45 13.56 15.98
N SER A 88 8.84 12.68 16.77
CA SER A 88 9.01 12.60 18.23
C SER A 88 10.47 12.36 18.62
N ASP A 89 11.02 11.22 18.20
CA ASP A 89 12.41 10.84 18.39
C ASP A 89 13.38 11.83 17.74
N LEU A 90 12.99 12.44 16.60
CA LEU A 90 13.78 13.44 15.88
C LEU A 90 13.81 14.78 16.56
N ALA A 91 12.70 15.22 17.16
CA ALA A 91 12.67 16.45 17.92
C ALA A 91 13.44 16.30 19.24
N VAL A 92 13.31 15.14 19.90
CA VAL A 92 14.12 14.81 21.09
C VAL A 92 15.61 14.70 20.74
N LEU A 93 15.95 14.08 19.61
CA LEU A 93 17.33 13.97 19.12
C LEU A 93 17.86 15.32 18.64
N ALA A 94 17.06 16.13 17.95
CA ALA A 94 17.43 17.47 17.52
C ALA A 94 17.68 18.38 18.72
N ASP A 95 16.90 18.28 19.80
CA ASP A 95 17.09 19.06 21.03
C ASP A 95 18.40 18.66 21.75
N ARG A 96 18.68 17.34 21.84
CA ARG A 96 19.96 16.81 22.33
C ARG A 96 21.15 17.25 21.49
N LEU A 97 21.03 17.22 20.16
CA LEU A 97 22.07 17.65 19.25
C LEU A 97 22.20 19.17 19.19
N HIS A 98 21.15 19.96 19.45
CA HIS A 98 21.24 21.42 19.50
C HIS A 98 22.19 21.89 20.62
N LEU A 99 22.26 21.14 21.73
CA LEU A 99 23.22 21.33 22.81
C LEU A 99 24.67 21.00 22.41
N GLU A 100 24.90 20.12 21.43
CA GLU A 100 26.23 19.79 20.92
C GLU A 100 26.65 20.65 19.72
N VAL A 101 25.72 21.01 18.83
CA VAL A 101 25.95 21.84 17.64
C VAL A 101 26.42 23.25 18.00
N THR A 102 26.04 23.77 19.18
CA THR A 102 26.56 25.05 19.69
C THR A 102 28.07 25.04 19.96
N ARG A 103 28.74 23.87 19.94
CA ARG A 103 30.18 23.71 20.19
C ARG A 103 31.05 23.43 18.95
N CYS A 104 30.48 23.26 17.75
CA CYS A 104 31.26 22.87 16.56
C CYS A 104 30.97 23.74 15.32
N PRO A 105 31.93 24.55 14.82
CA PRO A 105 31.72 25.48 13.70
C PRO A 105 31.54 24.84 12.30
N SER A 106 31.80 23.54 12.12
CA SER A 106 31.84 22.88 10.81
C SER A 106 30.49 22.40 10.26
N TRP A 107 29.39 22.52 11.01
CA TRP A 107 28.06 21.98 10.66
C TRP A 107 27.24 22.80 9.65
N ARG A 108 27.89 23.65 8.82
CA ARG A 108 27.21 24.51 7.84
C ARG A 108 26.62 23.77 6.62
N ASP A 109 26.88 22.48 6.42
CA ASP A 109 26.24 21.70 5.35
C ASP A 109 25.00 20.95 5.88
N GLY A 110 23.83 21.55 5.70
CA GLY A 110 22.52 21.05 6.16
C GLY A 110 22.10 19.68 5.61
N ARG A 111 22.88 19.08 4.68
CA ARG A 111 22.67 17.71 4.18
C ARG A 111 23.08 16.63 5.18
N CYS A 112 24.15 16.85 5.97
CA CYS A 112 24.58 15.88 6.99
C CYS A 112 23.58 15.77 8.14
N PHE A 113 23.04 16.90 8.60
CA PHE A 113 22.07 16.94 9.70
C PHE A 113 20.78 16.16 9.37
N ARG A 114 20.26 16.31 8.14
CA ARG A 114 19.03 15.62 7.73
C ARG A 114 19.21 14.11 7.63
N ASN A 115 20.39 13.63 7.22
CA ASN A 115 20.65 12.18 7.10
C ASN A 115 20.89 11.49 8.46
N GLN A 116 21.55 12.15 9.41
CA GLN A 116 21.86 11.56 10.72
C GLN A 116 20.68 11.62 11.70
N VAL A 117 19.97 12.75 11.76
CA VAL A 117 18.90 12.93 12.74
C VAL A 117 17.67 12.12 12.31
N VAL A 118 17.19 12.31 11.07
CA VAL A 118 15.91 11.74 10.57
C VAL A 118 15.90 10.20 10.48
N ASN A 119 17.06 9.56 10.29
CA ASN A 119 17.16 8.15 9.91
C ASN A 119 17.75 7.21 10.99
N ASN A 120 18.09 7.72 12.18
CA ASN A 120 18.58 6.95 13.34
C ASN A 120 19.79 6.02 13.04
N THR A 121 20.84 6.56 12.40
CA THR A 121 22.14 5.88 12.29
C THR A 121 23.06 6.30 13.43
N PRO A 122 23.64 5.37 14.22
CA PRO A 122 24.58 5.74 15.28
C PRO A 122 25.85 6.34 14.68
N ALA A 123 26.34 7.42 15.28
CA ALA A 123 27.60 8.05 14.94
C ALA A 123 28.77 7.19 15.43
N ALA A 124 29.31 6.34 14.56
CA ALA A 124 30.70 5.93 14.65
C ALA A 124 31.51 6.92 13.80
N GLY A 125 32.45 7.62 14.43
CA GLY A 125 33.41 8.48 13.74
C GLY A 125 34.27 7.65 12.80
N GLY A 126 33.93 7.68 11.51
CA GLY A 126 34.70 7.10 10.43
C GLY A 126 34.34 7.82 9.13
N THR A 127 35.35 8.21 8.37
CA THR A 127 35.23 8.70 6.98
C THR A 127 34.88 7.55 6.03
N ASP A 128 33.92 6.72 6.40
CA ASP A 128 33.43 5.67 5.52
C ASP A 128 32.52 6.32 4.47
N PRO A 129 32.68 5.97 3.17
CA PRO A 129 31.81 6.48 2.14
C PRO A 129 30.36 6.16 2.52
N VAL A 130 29.50 7.19 2.52
CA VAL A 130 28.06 7.05 2.85
C VAL A 130 27.45 6.02 1.91
N GLN A 131 27.34 4.77 2.36
CA GLN A 131 26.77 3.70 1.57
C GLN A 131 25.27 3.95 1.44
N GLY A 132 24.77 3.90 0.20
CA GLY A 132 23.35 4.09 -0.07
C GLY A 132 22.52 2.92 0.43
N SER A 133 21.21 3.05 0.32
CA SER A 133 20.25 2.03 0.74
C SER A 133 19.40 1.57 -0.44
N ILE A 134 18.93 0.32 -0.37
CA ILE A 134 17.97 -0.22 -1.33
C ILE A 134 16.71 -0.59 -0.57
N ALA A 135 15.56 -0.14 -1.08
CA ALA A 135 14.25 -0.58 -0.63
C ALA A 135 13.52 -1.30 -1.77
N LEU A 136 13.14 -2.53 -1.53
CA LEU A 136 12.33 -3.35 -2.42
C LEU A 136 10.86 -3.19 -2.05
N VAL A 137 10.12 -2.41 -2.83
CA VAL A 137 8.80 -1.88 -2.42
C VAL A 137 7.68 -2.45 -3.29
N GLY A 138 6.66 -3.01 -2.63
CA GLY A 138 5.40 -3.39 -3.25
C GLY A 138 4.54 -2.18 -3.57
N ALA A 139 4.25 -1.97 -4.86
CA ALA A 139 3.41 -0.90 -5.37
C ALA A 139 1.91 -1.16 -5.19
N GLY A 140 1.53 -2.40 -4.86
CA GLY A 140 0.15 -2.83 -4.96
C GLY A 140 -0.25 -3.19 -6.40
N PRO A 141 -1.50 -3.63 -6.62
CA PRO A 141 -1.92 -4.21 -7.89
C PRO A 141 -2.30 -3.20 -8.97
N GLY A 142 -2.43 -1.91 -8.60
CA GLY A 142 -2.68 -0.82 -9.54
C GLY A 142 -3.15 0.45 -8.85
N ALA A 143 -4.17 0.37 -8.00
CA ALA A 143 -4.69 1.53 -7.28
C ALA A 143 -3.63 2.15 -6.36
N ALA A 144 -3.45 3.46 -6.45
CA ALA A 144 -2.44 4.18 -5.68
C ALA A 144 -2.74 4.21 -4.17
N ASP A 145 -4.01 4.09 -3.79
CA ASP A 145 -4.48 4.03 -2.40
C ASP A 145 -4.31 2.65 -1.75
N LEU A 146 -3.90 1.63 -2.52
CA LEU A 146 -3.48 0.32 -2.00
C LEU A 146 -1.98 0.27 -1.65
N LEU A 147 -1.25 1.38 -1.82
CA LEU A 147 0.10 1.51 -1.29
C LEU A 147 0.08 1.44 0.25
N THR A 148 1.05 0.72 0.80
CA THR A 148 1.28 0.78 2.24
C THR A 148 1.85 2.16 2.62
N LEU A 149 1.57 2.60 3.83
CA LEU A 149 2.11 3.88 4.33
C LEU A 149 3.64 3.88 4.31
N ARG A 150 4.27 2.73 4.56
CA ARG A 150 5.71 2.56 4.48
C ARG A 150 6.23 2.72 3.05
N ALA A 151 5.54 2.14 2.07
CA ALA A 151 5.88 2.31 0.66
C ALA A 151 5.82 3.78 0.23
N LEU A 152 4.74 4.48 0.61
CA LEU A 152 4.58 5.91 0.33
C LEU A 152 5.72 6.76 0.92
N ARG A 153 6.10 6.49 2.19
CA ARG A 153 7.23 7.18 2.83
C ARG A 153 8.52 7.02 2.04
N LEU A 154 8.86 5.78 1.68
CA LEU A 154 10.10 5.49 0.96
C LEU A 154 10.10 6.11 -0.44
N LEU A 155 8.96 6.15 -1.13
CA LEU A 155 8.82 6.85 -2.41
C LEU A 155 9.01 8.37 -2.29
N GLN A 156 8.62 8.97 -1.16
CA GLN A 156 8.83 10.40 -0.87
C GLN A 156 10.26 10.72 -0.43
N GLU A 157 11.02 9.72 0.00
CA GLU A 157 12.42 9.86 0.41
C GLU A 157 13.40 9.48 -0.70
N ALA A 158 13.00 8.66 -1.67
CA ALA A 158 13.87 8.14 -2.71
C ALA A 158 14.64 9.24 -3.48
N ASP A 159 15.88 8.92 -3.87
CA ASP A 159 16.65 9.71 -4.83
C ASP A 159 16.54 9.13 -6.25
N VAL A 160 16.29 7.82 -6.36
CA VAL A 160 15.99 7.13 -7.62
C VAL A 160 15.00 5.99 -7.40
N ILE A 161 14.10 5.82 -8.38
CA ILE A 161 13.05 4.82 -8.38
C ILE A 161 13.18 3.98 -9.67
N TYR A 162 13.51 2.71 -9.51
CA TYR A 162 13.51 1.73 -10.59
C TYR A 162 12.18 0.98 -10.61
N HIS A 163 11.42 1.07 -11.71
CA HIS A 163 10.07 0.49 -11.79
C HIS A 163 9.83 -0.34 -13.06
N ASP A 164 8.90 -1.27 -12.96
CA ASP A 164 8.49 -2.16 -14.05
C ASP A 164 7.25 -1.61 -14.80
N ARG A 165 6.90 -2.28 -15.92
CA ARG A 165 5.72 -1.99 -16.74
C ARG A 165 4.40 -2.07 -16.00
N LEU A 166 4.30 -2.91 -14.97
CA LEU A 166 3.05 -3.16 -14.25
C LEU A 166 2.79 -2.15 -13.12
N VAL A 167 3.67 -1.17 -12.92
CA VAL A 167 3.44 -0.09 -11.97
C VAL A 167 2.65 1.02 -12.68
N GLU A 168 1.49 1.36 -12.13
CA GLU A 168 0.62 2.39 -12.70
C GLU A 168 1.23 3.81 -12.52
N PRO A 169 1.06 4.72 -13.49
CA PRO A 169 1.58 6.08 -13.41
C PRO A 169 1.15 6.83 -12.14
N ALA A 170 -0.10 6.64 -11.70
CA ALA A 170 -0.65 7.26 -10.50
C ALA A 170 0.14 6.91 -9.22
N VAL A 171 0.78 5.74 -9.16
CA VAL A 171 1.67 5.37 -8.05
C VAL A 171 2.97 6.18 -8.09
N LEU A 172 3.54 6.37 -9.28
CA LEU A 172 4.78 7.13 -9.48
C LEU A 172 4.58 8.63 -9.23
N GLU A 173 3.38 9.15 -9.43
CA GLU A 173 3.02 10.55 -9.12
C GLU A 173 3.08 10.87 -7.63
N LEU A 174 2.90 9.87 -6.75
CA LEU A 174 3.01 10.04 -5.30
C LEU A 174 4.46 10.12 -4.80
N ALA A 175 5.42 9.76 -5.65
CA ALA A 175 6.82 9.84 -5.32
C ALA A 175 7.32 11.29 -5.22
N ARG A 176 8.48 11.46 -4.57
CA ARG A 176 9.17 12.75 -4.53
C ARG A 176 9.36 13.30 -5.95
N ARG A 177 9.08 14.60 -6.12
CA ARG A 177 9.12 15.27 -7.42
C ARG A 177 10.52 15.27 -8.06
N GLU A 178 11.56 15.38 -7.23
CA GLU A 178 12.96 15.39 -7.68
C GLU A 178 13.59 13.99 -7.77
N ALA A 179 12.85 12.92 -7.41
CA ALA A 179 13.38 11.56 -7.54
C ALA A 179 13.51 11.20 -9.03
N GLU A 180 14.67 10.68 -9.41
CA GLU A 180 14.87 10.13 -10.75
C GLU A 180 14.00 8.88 -10.92
N ARG A 181 13.30 8.75 -12.05
CA ARG A 181 12.43 7.61 -12.35
C ARG A 181 13.01 6.84 -13.52
N VAL A 182 13.40 5.60 -13.29
CA VAL A 182 14.07 4.75 -14.27
C VAL A 182 13.19 3.54 -14.58
N PHE A 183 12.75 3.44 -15.82
CA PHE A 183 12.01 2.29 -16.30
C PHE A 183 12.96 1.13 -16.61
N VAL A 184 12.74 -0.03 -15.98
CA VAL A 184 13.55 -1.25 -16.17
C VAL A 184 12.74 -2.43 -16.72
N GLY A 185 11.50 -2.18 -17.14
CA GLY A 185 10.59 -3.19 -17.69
C GLY A 185 10.88 -3.55 -19.15
N LYS A 186 10.12 -4.53 -19.66
CA LYS A 186 10.06 -4.84 -21.10
C LYS A 186 9.21 -3.80 -21.81
N GLU A 187 9.79 -3.02 -22.73
CA GLU A 187 9.03 -2.34 -23.77
C GLU A 187 8.59 -3.37 -24.83
N VAL A 188 7.39 -3.19 -25.38
CA VAL A 188 6.90 -4.00 -26.50
C VAL A 188 7.78 -3.67 -27.72
N GLY A 189 8.67 -4.58 -28.10
CA GLY A 189 9.57 -4.43 -29.25
C GLY A 189 11.04 -4.14 -28.93
N ALA A 190 11.41 -3.92 -27.66
CA ALA A 190 12.81 -3.68 -27.26
C ALA A 190 13.45 -4.92 -26.60
N CYS A 191 14.78 -5.02 -26.70
CA CYS A 191 15.57 -6.03 -25.98
C CYS A 191 15.29 -5.94 -24.48
N THR A 192 14.81 -7.05 -23.91
CA THR A 192 14.57 -7.20 -22.47
C THR A 192 15.84 -6.86 -21.70
N TRP A 193 15.77 -6.01 -20.67
CA TRP A 193 16.89 -5.89 -19.73
C TRP A 193 17.07 -7.24 -19.03
N PRO A 194 18.24 -7.90 -19.18
CA PRO A 194 18.53 -9.08 -18.38
C PRO A 194 18.45 -8.73 -16.89
N GLN A 195 17.98 -9.65 -16.05
CA GLN A 195 17.84 -9.39 -14.62
C GLN A 195 19.16 -8.93 -13.99
N ASP A 196 20.29 -9.50 -14.44
CA ASP A 196 21.62 -9.12 -13.98
C ASP A 196 21.94 -7.65 -14.26
N ARG A 197 21.43 -7.11 -15.37
CA ARG A 197 21.61 -5.70 -15.73
C ARG A 197 20.80 -4.78 -14.83
N ILE A 198 19.56 -5.18 -14.50
CA ILE A 198 18.71 -4.46 -13.53
C ILE A 198 19.39 -4.45 -12.16
N ASN A 199 19.89 -5.60 -11.72
CA ASN A 199 20.63 -5.73 -10.48
C ASN A 199 21.87 -4.80 -10.50
N ALA A 200 22.66 -4.83 -11.57
CA ALA A 200 23.87 -4.02 -11.69
C ALA A 200 23.60 -2.51 -11.57
N VAL A 201 22.56 -1.97 -12.22
CA VAL A 201 22.24 -0.54 -12.15
C VAL A 201 21.72 -0.12 -10.78
N ILE A 202 20.91 -0.96 -10.13
CA ILE A 202 20.42 -0.73 -8.76
C ILE A 202 21.59 -0.68 -7.78
N LEU A 203 22.50 -1.65 -7.87
CA LEU A 203 23.69 -1.72 -7.01
C LEU A 203 24.63 -0.55 -7.26
N ALA A 204 24.81 -0.11 -8.51
CA ALA A 204 25.64 1.04 -8.84
C ALA A 204 25.09 2.33 -8.21
N ALA A 205 23.78 2.57 -8.29
CA ALA A 205 23.15 3.74 -7.65
C ALA A 205 23.29 3.71 -6.13
N ALA A 206 23.11 2.54 -5.49
CA ALA A 206 23.28 2.40 -4.05
C ALA A 206 24.74 2.61 -3.62
N ARG A 207 25.73 2.13 -4.40
CA ARG A 207 27.16 2.40 -4.14
C ARG A 207 27.54 3.88 -4.26
N GLN A 208 26.76 4.68 -4.99
CA GLN A 208 26.93 6.13 -5.07
C GLN A 208 26.30 6.87 -3.87
N GLY A 209 25.82 6.16 -2.84
CA GLY A 209 25.21 6.77 -1.65
C GLY A 209 23.74 7.16 -1.83
N ARG A 210 23.10 6.75 -2.93
CA ARG A 210 21.70 7.12 -3.23
C ARG A 210 20.72 6.25 -2.43
N ARG A 211 19.56 6.82 -2.08
CA ARG A 211 18.40 6.06 -1.59
C ARG A 211 17.63 5.51 -2.77
N VAL A 212 17.79 4.21 -3.00
CA VAL A 212 17.23 3.51 -4.16
C VAL A 212 15.94 2.83 -3.77
N VAL A 213 14.85 3.12 -4.49
CA VAL A 213 13.62 2.33 -4.43
C VAL A 213 13.52 1.46 -5.67
N ARG A 214 13.41 0.15 -5.46
CA ARG A 214 13.01 -0.82 -6.48
C ARG A 214 11.51 -1.09 -6.32
N LEU A 215 10.71 -0.40 -7.13
CA LEU A 215 9.25 -0.45 -7.07
C LEU A 215 8.71 -1.56 -7.96
N LYS A 216 7.98 -2.50 -7.37
CA LYS A 216 7.47 -3.71 -8.03
C LYS A 216 5.97 -3.79 -7.90
N SER A 217 5.29 -4.17 -8.97
CA SER A 217 3.83 -4.36 -8.95
C SER A 217 3.43 -5.48 -8.01
N GLY A 218 2.30 -5.31 -7.32
CA GLY A 218 1.80 -6.23 -6.31
C GLY A 218 2.68 -6.27 -5.07
N ASP A 219 3.04 -7.49 -4.66
CA ASP A 219 3.94 -7.77 -3.54
C ASP A 219 5.29 -8.29 -4.05
N PRO A 220 6.44 -7.79 -3.57
CA PRO A 220 7.75 -8.24 -4.03
C PRO A 220 8.02 -9.73 -3.79
N GLY A 221 7.45 -10.29 -2.71
CA GLY A 221 7.62 -11.68 -2.30
C GLY A 221 6.78 -12.68 -3.11
N ILE A 222 5.78 -12.22 -3.87
CA ILE A 222 4.87 -13.09 -4.62
C ILE A 222 5.14 -12.96 -6.12
N PHE A 223 5.82 -13.96 -6.69
CA PHE A 223 6.21 -14.02 -8.12
C PHE A 223 6.96 -12.78 -8.64
N GLY A 224 7.53 -11.98 -7.73
CA GLY A 224 8.26 -10.76 -8.04
C GLY A 224 9.75 -10.94 -8.31
N ARG A 225 10.31 -12.15 -8.15
CA ARG A 225 11.78 -12.40 -8.24
C ARG A 225 12.61 -11.59 -7.22
N ALA A 226 12.02 -11.27 -6.06
CA ALA A 226 12.71 -10.53 -5.00
C ALA A 226 14.04 -11.19 -4.56
N THR A 227 14.06 -12.52 -4.44
CA THR A 227 15.23 -13.26 -3.96
C THR A 227 16.47 -13.02 -4.83
N GLU A 228 16.32 -12.98 -6.15
CA GLU A 228 17.44 -12.73 -7.07
C GLU A 228 18.03 -11.33 -6.88
N GLU A 229 17.18 -10.31 -6.65
CA GLU A 229 17.61 -8.94 -6.38
C GLU A 229 18.27 -8.82 -4.99
N LEU A 230 17.75 -9.54 -4.00
CA LEU A 230 18.30 -9.60 -2.64
C LEU A 230 19.67 -10.28 -2.60
N ASP A 231 19.84 -11.40 -3.29
CA ASP A 231 21.11 -12.14 -3.29
C ASP A 231 22.23 -11.34 -3.96
N ALA A 232 21.91 -10.62 -5.05
CA ALA A 232 22.84 -9.70 -5.68
C ALA A 232 23.26 -8.54 -4.73
N ALA A 233 22.32 -8.00 -3.96
CA ALA A 233 22.60 -6.95 -2.97
C ALA A 233 23.41 -7.45 -1.77
N ARG A 234 23.10 -8.65 -1.27
CA ARG A 234 23.88 -9.31 -0.21
C ARG A 234 25.32 -9.57 -0.65
N ALA A 235 25.52 -10.08 -1.86
CA ALA A 235 26.85 -10.29 -2.43
C ALA A 235 27.64 -8.97 -2.58
N ALA A 236 26.94 -7.85 -2.73
CA ALA A 236 27.52 -6.51 -2.80
C ALA A 236 27.69 -5.83 -1.42
N GLY A 237 27.30 -6.48 -0.32
CA GLY A 237 27.35 -5.91 1.03
C GLY A 237 26.37 -4.74 1.24
N ILE A 238 25.28 -4.66 0.46
CA ILE A 238 24.28 -3.58 0.57
C ILE A 238 23.06 -4.10 1.30
N THR A 239 22.64 -3.37 2.34
CA THR A 239 21.41 -3.69 3.08
C THR A 239 20.18 -3.36 2.25
N VAL A 240 19.24 -4.31 2.18
CA VAL A 240 17.95 -4.14 1.50
C VAL A 240 16.80 -4.23 2.49
N GLU A 241 15.93 -3.23 2.51
CA GLU A 241 14.62 -3.32 3.18
C GLU A 241 13.58 -3.88 2.20
N ILE A 242 12.78 -4.85 2.63
CA ILE A 242 11.61 -5.31 1.88
C ILE A 242 10.36 -4.67 2.48
N VAL A 243 9.58 -3.99 1.65
CA VAL A 243 8.27 -3.45 2.02
C VAL A 243 7.19 -4.22 1.26
N PRO A 244 6.35 -4.99 1.97
CA PRO A 244 5.29 -5.76 1.34
C PRO A 244 4.23 -4.85 0.71
N GLY A 245 3.52 -5.40 -0.27
CA GLY A 245 2.43 -4.73 -0.98
C GLY A 245 1.16 -5.58 -1.01
N VAL A 246 0.05 -4.96 -1.37
CA VAL A 246 -1.18 -5.69 -1.64
C VAL A 246 -0.98 -6.49 -2.93
N THR A 247 -1.15 -7.81 -2.87
CA THR A 247 -1.00 -8.67 -4.05
C THR A 247 -2.26 -8.65 -4.93
N ALA A 248 -2.10 -8.97 -6.22
CA ALA A 248 -3.21 -8.98 -7.19
C ALA A 248 -4.35 -9.91 -6.77
N ALA A 249 -4.06 -11.05 -6.13
CA ALA A 249 -5.09 -11.94 -5.60
C ALA A 249 -5.99 -11.27 -4.57
N SER A 250 -5.41 -10.52 -3.63
CA SER A 250 -6.17 -9.86 -2.57
C SER A 250 -7.06 -8.75 -3.12
N ALA A 251 -6.55 -7.91 -4.03
CA ALA A 251 -7.36 -6.86 -4.64
C ALA A 251 -8.45 -7.43 -5.54
N ALA A 252 -8.14 -8.42 -6.37
CA ALA A 252 -9.13 -9.05 -7.23
C ALA A 252 -10.26 -9.72 -6.42
N ALA A 253 -9.93 -10.37 -5.30
CA ALA A 253 -10.93 -10.93 -4.40
C ALA A 253 -11.84 -9.86 -3.78
N ALA A 254 -11.28 -8.71 -3.40
CA ALA A 254 -12.05 -7.57 -2.90
C ALA A 254 -13.02 -7.04 -3.97
N SER A 255 -12.57 -6.87 -5.22
CA SER A 255 -13.41 -6.45 -6.34
C SER A 255 -14.51 -7.47 -6.67
N LEU A 256 -14.23 -8.76 -6.52
CA LEU A 256 -15.22 -9.83 -6.68
C LEU A 256 -16.25 -9.87 -5.54
N GLY A 257 -16.02 -9.15 -4.44
CA GLY A 257 -16.85 -9.21 -3.23
C GLY A 257 -16.81 -10.58 -2.55
N ARG A 258 -15.73 -11.35 -2.73
CA ARG A 258 -15.59 -12.71 -2.19
C ARG A 258 -14.26 -12.86 -1.47
N GLY A 259 -14.27 -13.55 -0.33
CA GLY A 259 -13.05 -13.95 0.34
C GLY A 259 -12.19 -14.88 -0.53
N LEU A 260 -10.87 -14.84 -0.34
CA LEU A 260 -9.96 -15.84 -0.93
C LEU A 260 -10.17 -17.24 -0.32
N THR A 261 -10.70 -17.30 0.90
CA THR A 261 -11.07 -18.51 1.62
C THR A 261 -12.47 -18.36 2.19
N GLU A 262 -13.23 -19.45 2.26
CA GLU A 262 -14.58 -19.46 2.79
C GLU A 262 -14.73 -20.61 3.79
N ARG A 263 -15.14 -20.28 5.03
CA ARG A 263 -15.30 -21.27 6.10
C ARG A 263 -16.27 -22.36 5.68
N GLY A 264 -15.87 -23.62 5.83
CA GLY A 264 -16.66 -24.78 5.43
C GLY A 264 -16.60 -25.12 3.94
N ALA A 265 -16.17 -24.18 3.07
CA ALA A 265 -16.08 -24.40 1.63
C ALA A 265 -14.63 -24.53 1.14
N THR A 266 -13.79 -23.53 1.40
CA THR A 266 -12.37 -23.48 0.98
C THR A 266 -11.45 -23.11 2.15
N ASP A 267 -10.63 -24.07 2.57
CA ASP A 267 -9.64 -23.93 3.65
C ASP A 267 -8.20 -23.87 3.15
N ARG A 268 -8.00 -23.98 1.83
CA ARG A 268 -6.70 -23.86 1.17
C ARG A 268 -6.72 -22.74 0.16
N LEU A 269 -5.78 -21.81 0.28
CA LEU A 269 -5.45 -20.83 -0.74
C LEU A 269 -4.12 -21.22 -1.36
N LEU A 270 -4.11 -21.43 -2.67
CA LEU A 270 -2.88 -21.65 -3.43
C LEU A 270 -2.66 -20.47 -4.38
N LEU A 271 -1.49 -19.85 -4.28
CA LEU A 271 -1.01 -18.89 -5.27
C LEU A 271 -0.02 -19.65 -6.16
N ALA A 272 -0.29 -19.72 -7.45
CA ALA A 272 0.54 -20.44 -8.41
C ALA A 272 0.85 -19.57 -9.63
N THR A 273 2.03 -19.74 -10.23
CA THR A 273 2.33 -19.19 -11.55
C THR A 273 2.11 -20.26 -12.60
N ALA A 274 1.53 -19.90 -13.74
CA ALA A 274 1.44 -20.81 -14.88
C ALA A 274 2.58 -20.64 -15.89
N THR A 275 3.43 -19.63 -15.72
CA THR A 275 4.61 -19.43 -16.56
C THR A 275 5.86 -19.67 -15.71
N CYS A 276 6.50 -20.81 -15.89
CA CYS A 276 7.79 -21.14 -15.30
C CYS A 276 8.95 -20.65 -16.18
N ARG A 277 10.17 -20.75 -15.66
CA ARG A 277 11.39 -20.49 -16.44
C ARG A 277 11.42 -21.46 -17.64
N PRO A 278 11.85 -21.02 -18.84
CA PRO A 278 12.01 -21.92 -19.97
C PRO A 278 12.89 -23.12 -19.61
N GLY A 279 12.38 -24.33 -19.82
CA GLY A 279 13.05 -25.60 -19.50
C GLY A 279 12.60 -26.24 -18.18
N ASP A 280 11.96 -25.49 -17.28
CA ASP A 280 11.37 -26.06 -16.06
C ASP A 280 10.06 -26.79 -16.37
N PRO A 281 9.72 -27.86 -15.62
CA PRO A 281 8.43 -28.51 -15.76
C PRO A 281 7.29 -27.55 -15.38
N ASP A 282 6.17 -27.68 -16.09
CA ASP A 282 4.94 -26.97 -15.72
C ASP A 282 4.44 -27.45 -14.34
N PRO A 283 3.71 -26.62 -13.58
CA PRO A 283 3.16 -27.01 -12.29
C PRO A 283 2.19 -28.19 -12.41
N ASP A 284 2.21 -29.08 -11.42
CA ASP A 284 1.23 -30.16 -11.31
C ASP A 284 -0.11 -29.61 -10.77
N TRP A 285 -0.94 -29.09 -11.68
CA TRP A 285 -2.23 -28.51 -11.33
C TRP A 285 -3.20 -29.49 -10.68
N ALA A 286 -3.11 -30.77 -11.05
CA ALA A 286 -3.99 -31.82 -10.57
C ALA A 286 -3.78 -32.10 -9.08
N THR A 287 -2.53 -32.10 -8.63
CA THR A 287 -2.22 -32.28 -7.20
C THR A 287 -2.55 -31.04 -6.38
N MET A 288 -2.47 -29.85 -6.98
CA MET A 288 -2.76 -28.56 -6.34
C MET A 288 -4.27 -28.31 -6.16
N LEU A 289 -5.09 -28.67 -7.15
CA LEU A 289 -6.52 -28.37 -7.15
C LEU A 289 -7.34 -29.55 -6.63
N LYS A 290 -7.61 -29.55 -5.32
CA LYS A 290 -8.43 -30.56 -4.60
C LYS A 290 -9.68 -29.91 -3.98
N PRO A 291 -10.71 -30.70 -3.59
CA PRO A 291 -11.82 -30.17 -2.81
C PRO A 291 -11.34 -29.40 -1.56
N GLY A 292 -11.88 -28.20 -1.35
CA GLY A 292 -11.46 -27.25 -0.31
C GLY A 292 -10.47 -26.17 -0.77
N THR A 293 -10.26 -26.00 -2.07
CA THR A 293 -9.18 -25.15 -2.62
C THR A 293 -9.72 -23.94 -3.37
N THR A 294 -9.17 -22.77 -3.06
CA THR A 294 -9.12 -21.61 -3.96
C THR A 294 -7.74 -21.55 -4.60
N LEU A 295 -7.66 -21.77 -5.91
CA LEU A 295 -6.43 -21.66 -6.68
C LEU A 295 -6.42 -20.31 -7.42
N ALA A 296 -5.43 -19.46 -7.13
CA ALA A 296 -5.20 -18.19 -7.78
C ALA A 296 -3.97 -18.29 -8.69
N ILE A 297 -4.20 -18.24 -10.00
CA ILE A 297 -3.19 -18.46 -11.04
C ILE A 297 -2.72 -17.12 -11.60
N TYR A 298 -1.43 -16.85 -11.42
CA TYR A 298 -0.70 -15.73 -11.99
C TYR A 298 -0.11 -16.12 -13.34
N MET A 299 0.04 -15.14 -14.24
CA MET A 299 0.66 -15.33 -15.55
C MET A 299 0.03 -16.49 -16.36
N GLY A 300 -1.28 -16.68 -16.20
CA GLY A 300 -2.03 -17.83 -16.71
C GLY A 300 -2.72 -17.64 -18.04
N VAL A 301 -2.94 -16.41 -18.50
CA VAL A 301 -3.77 -16.12 -19.69
C VAL A 301 -3.37 -16.95 -20.91
N ARG A 302 -2.08 -16.93 -21.30
CA ARG A 302 -1.59 -17.71 -22.46
C ARG A 302 -1.52 -19.23 -22.21
N LYS A 303 -1.38 -19.64 -20.95
CA LYS A 303 -1.21 -21.05 -20.54
C LYS A 303 -2.53 -21.73 -20.18
N ALA A 304 -3.64 -20.97 -20.17
CA ALA A 304 -4.96 -21.45 -19.83
C ALA A 304 -5.44 -22.67 -20.64
N PRO A 305 -5.28 -22.72 -21.98
CA PRO A 305 -5.66 -23.92 -22.74
C PRO A 305 -4.90 -25.18 -22.31
N GLU A 306 -3.61 -25.03 -21.96
CA GLU A 306 -2.74 -26.12 -21.57
C GLU A 306 -3.09 -26.66 -20.18
N PHE A 307 -3.13 -25.81 -19.14
CA PHE A 307 -3.46 -26.28 -17.80
C PHE A 307 -4.91 -26.77 -17.69
N THR A 308 -5.84 -26.22 -18.48
CA THR A 308 -7.23 -26.70 -18.54
C THR A 308 -7.30 -28.13 -19.07
N ARG A 309 -6.49 -28.46 -20.08
CA ARG A 309 -6.36 -29.83 -20.61
C ARG A 309 -5.75 -30.77 -19.58
N GLN A 310 -4.72 -30.34 -18.86
CA GLN A 310 -4.09 -31.13 -17.80
C GLN A 310 -5.09 -31.45 -16.67
N LEU A 311 -5.83 -30.45 -16.20
CA LEU A 311 -6.88 -30.60 -15.18
C LEU A 311 -8.00 -31.56 -15.65
N ARG A 312 -8.43 -31.45 -16.91
CA ARG A 312 -9.42 -32.37 -17.50
C ARG A 312 -8.93 -33.82 -17.50
N ASN A 313 -7.70 -34.05 -17.95
CA ASN A 313 -7.11 -35.39 -18.01
C ASN A 313 -6.92 -36.00 -16.61
N ALA A 314 -6.72 -35.17 -15.60
CA ALA A 314 -6.64 -35.59 -14.20
C ALA A 314 -8.02 -35.82 -13.53
N GLY A 315 -9.13 -35.67 -14.25
CA GLY A 315 -10.46 -35.92 -13.72
C GLY A 315 -11.03 -34.79 -12.86
N VAL A 316 -10.47 -33.58 -12.94
CA VAL A 316 -11.02 -32.41 -12.23
C VAL A 316 -12.38 -32.03 -12.83
N PRO A 317 -13.41 -31.75 -12.02
CA PRO A 317 -14.73 -31.39 -12.55
C PRO A 317 -14.67 -30.14 -13.44
N MET A 318 -15.04 -30.29 -14.71
CA MET A 318 -14.95 -29.19 -15.68
C MET A 318 -16.05 -28.14 -15.52
N GLY A 319 -17.05 -28.40 -14.67
CA GLY A 319 -18.10 -27.44 -14.30
C GLY A 319 -17.70 -26.47 -13.19
N LEU A 320 -16.47 -26.55 -12.65
CA LEU A 320 -16.01 -25.62 -11.61
C LEU A 320 -16.07 -24.16 -12.11
N GLU A 321 -16.47 -23.27 -11.22
CA GLU A 321 -16.53 -21.83 -11.48
C GLU A 321 -15.10 -21.26 -11.60
N VAL A 322 -14.90 -20.47 -12.64
CA VAL A 322 -13.66 -19.74 -12.90
C VAL A 322 -13.97 -18.24 -12.98
N GLU A 323 -13.27 -17.45 -12.17
CA GLU A 323 -13.38 -15.99 -12.16
C GLU A 323 -12.05 -15.40 -12.59
N ILE A 324 -12.08 -14.46 -13.52
CA ILE A 324 -10.89 -13.86 -14.12
C ILE A 324 -11.00 -12.35 -13.92
N VAL A 325 -9.99 -11.76 -13.29
CA VAL A 325 -9.96 -10.33 -13.05
C VAL A 325 -8.75 -9.75 -13.77
N SER A 326 -9.02 -8.92 -14.78
CA SER A 326 -8.00 -8.19 -15.53
C SER A 326 -7.84 -6.80 -14.92
N HIS A 327 -6.61 -6.27 -14.91
CA HIS A 327 -6.31 -4.93 -14.42
C HIS A 327 -6.89 -4.60 -13.03
N ALA A 328 -6.81 -5.59 -12.12
CA ALA A 328 -7.39 -5.52 -10.78
C ALA A 328 -7.04 -4.20 -10.06
N SER A 329 -8.03 -3.60 -9.40
CA SER A 329 -7.97 -2.31 -8.70
C SER A 329 -7.77 -1.05 -9.56
N THR A 330 -7.71 -1.16 -10.89
CA THR A 330 -7.58 0.03 -11.76
C THR A 330 -8.93 0.43 -12.36
N ALA A 331 -8.99 1.62 -12.97
CA ALA A 331 -10.16 2.05 -13.75
C ALA A 331 -10.45 1.16 -14.98
N ARG A 332 -9.49 0.32 -15.40
CA ARG A 332 -9.62 -0.62 -16.53
C ARG A 332 -10.00 -2.03 -16.07
N GLU A 333 -10.37 -2.20 -14.80
CA GLU A 333 -10.70 -3.51 -14.25
C GLU A 333 -11.85 -4.17 -15.02
N THR A 334 -11.67 -5.43 -15.41
CA THR A 334 -12.72 -6.24 -16.01
C THR A 334 -12.83 -7.58 -15.30
N ILE A 335 -14.06 -8.02 -15.09
CA ILE A 335 -14.37 -9.30 -14.42
C ILE A 335 -15.09 -10.19 -15.42
N THR A 336 -14.49 -11.35 -15.71
CA THR A 336 -15.08 -12.38 -16.55
C THR A 336 -15.34 -13.64 -15.72
N ARG A 337 -16.52 -14.22 -15.88
CA ARG A 337 -16.89 -15.49 -15.22
C ARG A 337 -17.18 -16.54 -16.27
N CYS A 338 -16.67 -17.74 -16.06
CA CYS A 338 -16.92 -18.88 -16.93
C CYS A 338 -16.80 -20.19 -16.13
N THR A 339 -17.04 -21.31 -16.78
CA THR A 339 -16.71 -22.62 -16.22
C THR A 339 -15.31 -23.03 -16.66
N LEU A 340 -14.70 -23.98 -15.94
CA LEU A 340 -13.40 -24.53 -16.32
C LEU A 340 -13.41 -25.13 -17.74
N SER A 341 -14.54 -25.70 -18.19
CA SER A 341 -14.70 -26.19 -19.56
C SER A 341 -14.65 -25.08 -20.62
N ALA A 342 -15.14 -23.88 -20.29
CA ALA A 342 -15.23 -22.73 -21.19
C ALA A 342 -14.02 -21.79 -21.11
N LEU A 343 -13.12 -22.00 -20.14
CA LEU A 343 -11.97 -21.13 -19.89
C LEU A 343 -11.08 -20.92 -21.13
N ALA A 344 -10.77 -22.00 -21.86
CA ALA A 344 -9.91 -21.91 -23.05
C ALA A 344 -10.57 -21.07 -24.16
N GLN A 345 -11.89 -21.19 -24.34
CA GLN A 345 -12.63 -20.39 -25.30
C GLN A 345 -12.68 -18.92 -24.88
N ALA A 346 -12.97 -18.64 -23.60
CA ALA A 346 -13.02 -17.28 -23.07
C ALA A 346 -11.70 -16.52 -23.28
N MET A 347 -10.56 -17.22 -23.23
CA MET A 347 -9.22 -16.65 -23.52
C MET A 347 -9.00 -16.39 -25.02
N GLY A 348 -9.53 -17.27 -25.88
CA GLY A 348 -9.41 -17.17 -27.34
C GLY A 348 -10.25 -16.06 -27.95
N ASP A 349 -11.37 -15.70 -27.32
CA ASP A 349 -12.28 -14.63 -27.75
C ASP A 349 -11.66 -13.21 -27.64
N GLY A 350 -10.44 -13.09 -27.09
CA GLY A 350 -9.71 -11.83 -26.98
C GLY A 350 -10.29 -10.84 -25.96
N ARG A 351 -11.23 -11.29 -25.10
CA ARG A 351 -11.92 -10.45 -24.11
C ARG A 351 -11.14 -10.24 -22.81
N ILE A 352 -9.99 -10.91 -22.66
CA ILE A 352 -9.20 -10.92 -21.42
C ILE A 352 -7.85 -10.28 -21.70
N ASP A 353 -7.66 -9.10 -21.13
CA ASP A 353 -6.42 -8.33 -21.23
C ASP A 353 -5.44 -8.66 -20.11
N ASN A 354 -4.16 -8.38 -20.34
CA ASN A 354 -3.12 -8.55 -19.33
C ASN A 354 -2.75 -7.22 -18.67
N PRO A 355 -2.46 -7.21 -17.35
CA PRO A 355 -2.36 -8.36 -16.46
C PRO A 355 -3.73 -8.88 -16.00
N ALA A 356 -3.86 -10.20 -15.86
CA ALA A 356 -5.03 -10.83 -15.27
C ALA A 356 -4.66 -11.96 -14.30
N ILE A 357 -5.53 -12.16 -13.32
CA ILE A 357 -5.48 -13.29 -12.37
C ILE A 357 -6.70 -14.18 -12.56
N ILE A 358 -6.47 -15.49 -12.52
CA ILE A 358 -7.51 -16.51 -12.71
C ILE A 358 -7.74 -17.22 -11.38
N PHE A 359 -8.98 -17.25 -10.91
CA PHE A 359 -9.38 -18.03 -9.75
C PHE A 359 -10.15 -19.27 -10.18
N ILE A 360 -9.73 -20.43 -9.71
CA ILE A 360 -10.49 -21.68 -9.80
C ILE A 360 -10.83 -22.10 -8.37
N ARG A 361 -12.13 -22.27 -8.07
CA ARG A 361 -12.58 -22.66 -6.73
C ARG A 361 -13.23 -24.02 -6.76
N TRP A 362 -12.75 -24.91 -5.89
CA TRP A 362 -13.34 -26.22 -5.66
C TRP A 362 -13.69 -26.36 -4.18
N ALA A 363 -14.96 -26.21 -3.83
CA ALA A 363 -15.44 -26.41 -2.47
C ALA A 363 -15.38 -27.89 -2.04
N LYS A 364 -15.27 -28.17 -0.73
CA LYS A 364 -15.20 -29.55 -0.18
C LYS A 364 -16.41 -30.45 -0.52
N ARG A 365 -17.59 -29.85 -0.75
CA ARG A 365 -18.95 -30.41 -0.48
C ARG A 365 -19.11 -30.66 1.03
N GLU A 366 -20.16 -30.22 1.71
CA GLU A 366 -21.56 -30.01 1.34
C GLU A 366 -22.08 -28.68 1.93
N ASN A 367 -22.59 -27.80 1.06
CA ASN A 367 -23.75 -26.99 1.38
C ASN A 367 -24.52 -26.83 0.07
N MET A 368 -25.32 -27.86 -0.25
CA MET A 368 -26.38 -27.72 -1.23
C MET A 368 -27.42 -26.77 -0.64
N LEU A 369 -27.23 -25.48 -0.88
CA LEU A 369 -28.36 -24.66 -1.26
C LEU A 369 -27.99 -24.04 -2.60
N PRO A 370 -28.62 -24.47 -3.70
CA PRO A 370 -28.54 -23.74 -4.96
C PRO A 370 -28.86 -22.28 -4.66
N GLN A 371 -28.07 -21.32 -5.16
CA GLN A 371 -28.38 -19.89 -5.00
C GLN A 371 -29.80 -19.52 -5.48
N ALA A 372 -30.43 -20.38 -6.29
CA ALA A 372 -31.85 -20.31 -6.62
C ALA A 372 -32.77 -20.37 -5.38
N VAL A 373 -32.48 -21.18 -4.35
CA VAL A 373 -33.31 -21.30 -3.14
C VAL A 373 -33.20 -20.06 -2.25
N ILE A 374 -32.02 -19.44 -2.17
CA ILE A 374 -31.82 -18.19 -1.41
C ILE A 374 -32.55 -17.02 -2.09
N ARG A 375 -32.57 -16.95 -3.42
CA ARG A 375 -33.33 -15.92 -4.16
C ARG A 375 -34.85 -16.12 -4.06
N THR A 376 -35.33 -17.35 -4.00
CA THR A 376 -36.76 -17.63 -3.79
C THR A 376 -37.19 -17.33 -2.35
N ALA A 377 -36.35 -17.63 -1.35
CA ALA A 377 -36.63 -17.31 0.05
C ALA A 377 -36.64 -15.80 0.32
N LEU A 378 -35.79 -15.01 -0.35
CA LEU A 378 -35.79 -13.54 -0.21
C LEU A 378 -36.94 -12.85 -0.95
N ARG A 379 -37.60 -13.51 -1.91
CA ARG A 379 -38.80 -13.00 -2.60
C ARG A 379 -40.12 -13.40 -1.94
N ALA A 380 -40.08 -14.26 -0.93
CA ALA A 380 -41.25 -14.70 -0.17
C ALA A 380 -41.41 -13.93 1.16
N VAL A 381 -40.56 -12.92 1.40
CA VAL A 381 -40.57 -12.05 2.59
C VAL A 381 -40.97 -10.60 2.24
N ASP A 382 -41.22 -10.33 0.96
CA ASP A 382 -41.98 -9.17 0.46
C ASP A 382 -43.37 -9.64 0.01
#